data_AF-A0A2T6K6W8-F1
#
_entry.id   AF-A0A2T6K6W8-F1
#
_cell.length_a   1.000
_cell.length_b   1.000
_cell.length_c   1.000
_cell.angle_alpha   90.00
_cell.angle_beta   90.00
_cell.angle_gamma   90.00
#
_symmetry.space_group_name_H-M   'P 1'
#
loop_
_entity.id
_entity.type
_entity.pdbx_description
1 polymer ?
#
loop_
_entity_poly.entity_id
_entity_poly.type
_entity_poly.pdbx_seq_one_letter_code
_entity_poly.pdbx_strand_id
1 'polypeptide(L)' 'MSDFINGLLRLRRGPWEMVASILIAVGVVMLMQPFVLSVYTYSFIVTLVGTVMFIIVSHFPE' A
#
# COMPACT_ATOMS: atom_id res chain seq x y z
N MET A 1 4.78 -16.56 10.65
CA MET A 1 4.79 -16.07 9.24
C MET A 1 3.65 -16.65 8.41
N SER A 2 3.33 -17.94 8.56
CA SER A 2 2.31 -18.63 7.75
C SER A 2 0.90 -18.06 7.90
N ASP A 3 0.50 -17.57 9.08
CA ASP A 3 -0.82 -16.96 9.29
C ASP A 3 -1.01 -15.62 8.57
N PHE A 4 0.05 -14.82 8.43
CA PHE A 4 0.00 -13.55 7.70
C PHE A 4 -0.20 -13.79 6.20
N ILE A 5 0.51 -14.77 5.63
CA ILE A 5 0.39 -15.16 4.22
C ILE A 5 -0.97 -15.84 3.95
N ASN A 6 -1.45 -16.70 4.86
CA ASN A 6 -2.80 -17.28 4.78
C ASN A 6 -3.91 -16.22 4.89
N GLY A 7 -3.72 -15.18 5.70
CA GLY A 7 -4.62 -14.04 5.79
C GLY A 7 -4.64 -13.18 4.52
N LEU A 8 -3.48 -13.03 3.86
CA LEU A 8 -3.38 -12.39 2.54
C LEU A 8 -4.14 -13.18 1.46
N LEU A 9 -3.98 -14.51 1.47
CA LEU A 9 -4.63 -15.44 0.54
C LEU A 9 -6.14 -15.57 0.79
N ARG A 10 -6.61 -15.36 2.03
CA ARG A 10 -8.04 -15.36 2.39
C ARG A 10 -8.74 -14.01 2.18
N LEU A 11 -8.07 -13.01 1.59
CA LEU A 11 -8.58 -11.64 1.43
C LEU A 11 -9.09 -11.03 2.74
N ARG A 12 -8.45 -11.40 3.86
CA ARG A 12 -8.84 -10.88 5.17
C ARG A 12 -8.40 -9.43 5.29
N ARG A 13 -9.29 -8.58 5.79
CA ARG A 13 -9.11 -7.12 5.89
C ARG A 13 -7.76 -6.72 6.54
N GLY A 14 -7.44 -7.31 7.70
CA GLY A 14 -6.27 -6.91 8.50
C GLY A 14 -4.91 -6.97 7.78
N PRO A 15 -4.48 -8.11 7.23
CA PRO A 15 -3.22 -8.21 6.48
C PRO A 15 -3.13 -7.27 5.28
N TRP A 16 -4.25 -7.08 4.56
CA TRP A 16 -4.33 -6.23 3.39
C TRP A 16 -4.30 -4.73 3.72
N GLU A 17 -4.85 -4.31 4.87
CA GLU A 17 -4.77 -2.91 5.32
C GLU A 17 -3.33 -2.51 5.62
N MET A 18 -2.55 -3.44 6.18
CA MET A 18 -1.12 -3.24 6.43
C MET A 18 -0.34 -3.06 5.13
N VAL A 19 -0.63 -3.88 4.11
CA VAL A 19 0.00 -3.74 2.78
C VAL A 19 -0.35 -2.39 2.14
N ALA A 20 -1.62 -1.99 2.17
CA ALA A 20 -2.06 -0.72 1.62
C ALA A 20 -1.40 0.47 2.35
N SER A 21 -1.30 0.41 3.68
CA SER A 21 -0.62 1.44 4.48
C SER A 21 0.88 1.53 4.18
N ILE A 22 1.55 0.39 4.01
CA ILE A 22 2.96 0.34 3.60
C ILE A 22 3.14 0.96 2.21
N LEU A 23 2.24 0.67 1.26
CA LEU A 23 2.31 1.22 -0.09
C LEU A 23 2.17 2.76 -0.09
N ILE A 24 1.29 3.30 0.76
CA ILE A 24 1.16 4.75 0.95
C ILE A 24 2.44 5.33 1.57
N ALA A 25 3.01 4.69 2.59
CA ALA A 25 4.26 5.14 3.22
C ALA A 25 5.42 5.16 2.22
N VAL A 26 5.51 4.16 1.34
CA VAL A 26 6.48 4.13 0.24
C VAL A 26 6.26 5.31 -0.69
N GLY A 27 5.02 5.58 -1.10
CA GLY A 27 4.69 6.75 -1.94
C GLY A 27 5.12 8.08 -1.33
N VAL A 28 4.91 8.27 -0.02
CA VAL A 28 5.35 9.47 0.71
C VAL A 28 6.88 9.58 0.74
N VAL A 29 7.60 8.49 1.00
CA VAL A 29 9.07 8.48 0.97
C VAL A 29 9.61 8.75 -0.44
N MET A 30 8.92 8.28 -1.48
CA MET A 30 9.24 8.60 -2.88
C MET A 30 9.05 10.09 -3.20
N LEU A 31 8.12 10.77 -2.52
CA LEU A 31 7.88 12.20 -2.68
C LEU A 31 8.90 13.05 -1.91
N MET A 32 9.31 12.63 -0.70
CA MET A 32 10.23 13.41 0.14
C MET A 32 11.69 13.37 -0.34
N GLN A 33 12.08 12.40 -1.16
CA GLN A 33 13.45 12.27 -1.64
C GLN A 33 13.77 13.25 -2.80
N PRO A 34 14.86 14.04 -2.73
CA PRO A 34 15.26 14.98 -3.79
C PRO A 34 16.25 14.42 -4.82
N PHE A 35 16.65 13.15 -4.70
CA PHE A 35 17.81 12.61 -5.43
C PHE A 35 17.45 11.96 -6.78
N VAL A 36 16.28 11.29 -6.87
CA VAL A 36 15.91 10.49 -8.05
C VAL A 36 14.63 11.03 -8.67
N LEU A 37 14.78 11.78 -9.76
CA LEU A 37 13.66 12.40 -10.49
C LEU A 37 12.62 11.37 -10.97
N SER A 38 13.05 10.21 -11.46
CA SER A 38 12.12 9.16 -11.91
C SER A 38 11.23 8.66 -10.77
N VAL A 39 11.80 8.43 -9.58
CA VAL A 39 11.07 7.98 -8.39
C VAL A 39 10.09 9.04 -7.92
N TYR A 40 10.49 10.31 -7.97
CA TYR A 40 9.61 11.44 -7.68
C TYR A 40 8.43 11.52 -8.67
N THR A 41 8.65 11.34 -9.97
CA THR A 41 7.58 11.34 -10.98
C THR A 41 6.52 10.27 -10.70
N TYR A 42 6.93 9.07 -10.29
CA TYR A 42 6.01 7.99 -9.99
C TYR A 42 5.43 8.04 -8.57
N SER A 43 5.97 8.87 -7.66
CA SER A 43 5.54 8.96 -6.25
C SER A 43 4.05 9.25 -6.09
N PHE A 44 3.50 10.12 -6.92
CA PHE A 44 2.08 10.46 -6.92
C PHE A 44 1.22 9.25 -7.28
N ILE A 45 1.59 8.53 -8.34
CA ILE A 45 0.87 7.34 -8.79
C ILE A 45 0.94 6.24 -7.73
N VAL A 46 2.11 6.02 -7.14
CA VAL A 46 2.29 5.01 -6.07
C VAL A 46 1.43 5.34 -4.85
N THR A 47 1.39 6.61 -4.44
CA THR A 47 0.55 7.06 -3.32
C THR A 47 -0.93 6.88 -3.65
N LEU A 48 -1.36 7.28 -4.86
CA LEU A 48 -2.75 7.13 -5.32
C LEU A 48 -3.18 5.66 -5.33
N VAL A 49 -2.34 4.78 -5.87
CA VAL A 49 -2.60 3.33 -5.89
C VAL A 49 -2.71 2.79 -4.46
N GLY A 50 -1.84 3.24 -3.55
CA GLY A 50 -1.93 2.93 -2.11
C GLY A 50 -3.27 3.35 -1.50
N THR A 51 -3.74 4.56 -1.77
CA THR A 51 -5.04 5.04 -1.28
C THR A 51 -6.21 4.25 -1.88
N VAL A 52 -6.21 4.00 -3.19
CA VAL A 52 -7.26 3.20 -3.85
C VAL A 52 -7.29 1.79 -3.29
N MET A 53 -6.12 1.16 -3.12
CA MET A 53 -5.99 -0.15 -2.49
C MET A 53 -6.53 -0.16 -1.06
N PHE A 54 -6.23 0.88 -0.26
CA PHE A 54 -6.75 1.02 1.10
C PHE A 54 -8.28 1.13 1.12
N ILE A 55 -8.87 1.91 0.21
CA ILE A 55 -10.32 2.05 0.08
C ILE A 55 -10.99 0.72 -0.31
N ILE A 56 -10.41 -0.01 -1.26
CA ILE A 56 -10.91 -1.33 -1.70
C ILE A 56 -10.83 -2.33 -0.55
N VAL A 57 -9.69 -2.40 0.12
CA VAL A 57 -9.49 -3.31 1.25
C VAL A 57 -10.43 -2.98 2.40
N SER A 58 -10.74 -1.70 2.62
CA SER A 58 -11.70 -1.26 3.62
C SER A 58 -13.12 -1.78 3.38
N HIS A 59 -13.43 -2.35 2.21
CA HIS A 59 -14.71 -3.01 1.94
C HIS A 59 -14.68 -4.53 2.12
N PHE A 60 -13.51 -5.14 2.39
CA PHE A 60 -13.46 -6.58 2.61
C PHE A 60 -14.06 -6.95 3.97
N PRO A 61 -14.88 -8.02 4.03
CA PRO A 61 -15.40 -8.54 5.30
C PRO A 61 -14.26 -9.16 6.14
N GLU A 62 -14.38 -9.04 7.46
CA GLU A 62 -13.39 -9.45 8.47
C GLU A 62 -13.23 -10.97 8.69
#